data_AF-A0A932L2M4-F1
#
_entry.id   AF-A0A932L2M4-F1
#
_cell.length_a   1.000
_cell.length_b   1.000
_cell.length_c   1.000
_cell.angle_alpha   90.00
_cell.angle_beta   90.00
_cell.angle_gamma   90.00
#
_symmetry.space_group_name_H-M   'P 1'
#
loop_
_entity.id
_entity.type
_entity.pdbx_description
1 polymer ?
#
loop_
_entity_poly.entity_id
_entity_poly.type
_entity_poly.pdbx_seq_one_letter_code
_entity_poly.pdbx_strand_id
1 'polypeptide(L)'
;MTGRGPGHLRKTTNVVLDALVQAAEQALHGHALDMHTLEALVAGLKVSSAFDDFYHRSYREMMEVVEGEKREMRRTNAFGRLMMHPLSPLYTDGSLDRVLVPNIFSFLHLVLGDEEEVAAEHCADIVRALKEDLGDNFTWDAFYDDPEAKVVMWRVLVQIAASFKRYDLRKDWFIKLMQYRPTTVSLASNAFMTREHDPSEEPIHFGEREFCIFFHAMFDQLQTLTPRDEAAFRKEFGNDPHHLIGGFLVNLATCAI
;
A
#
# COMPACT_ATOMS: atom_id res chain seq x y z
N MET A 1 -15.31 9.97 -2.20
CA MET A 1 -14.78 10.68 -3.39
C MET A 1 -14.64 9.68 -4.52
N THR A 2 -15.35 9.84 -5.64
CA THR A 2 -15.19 8.98 -6.83
C THR A 2 -13.78 9.16 -7.40
N GLY A 3 -12.96 8.11 -7.43
CA GLY A 3 -11.57 8.17 -7.88
C GLY A 3 -11.42 8.74 -9.31
N ARG A 4 -10.27 9.34 -9.61
CA ARG A 4 -9.99 9.90 -10.94
C ARG A 4 -9.92 8.80 -12.02
N GLY A 5 -9.56 7.57 -11.63
CA GLY A 5 -9.55 6.38 -12.48
C GLY A 5 -10.91 6.05 -13.12
N PRO A 6 -11.99 5.84 -12.34
CA PRO A 6 -13.34 5.64 -12.87
C PRO A 6 -13.82 6.75 -13.82
N GLY A 7 -13.45 8.02 -13.56
CA GLY A 7 -13.76 9.14 -14.44
C GLY A 7 -13.02 9.08 -15.77
N HIS A 8 -11.75 8.68 -15.75
CA HIS A 8 -10.92 8.50 -16.95
C HIS A 8 -11.44 7.36 -17.84
N LEU A 9 -11.77 6.21 -17.24
CA LEU A 9 -12.37 5.07 -17.96
C LEU A 9 -13.67 5.45 -18.67
N ARG A 10 -14.55 6.18 -17.98
CA ARG A 10 -15.80 6.69 -18.57
C ARG A 10 -15.53 7.60 -19.77
N LYS A 11 -14.53 8.47 -19.67
CA LYS A 11 -14.13 9.37 -20.76
C LYS A 11 -13.59 8.59 -21.97
N THR A 12 -12.73 7.60 -21.76
CA THR A 12 -12.18 6.75 -22.84
C THR A 12 -13.29 5.98 -23.55
N THR A 13 -14.24 5.39 -22.79
CA THR A 13 -15.39 4.68 -23.37
C THR A 13 -16.25 5.59 -24.24
N ASN A 14 -16.51 6.83 -23.80
CA ASN A 14 -17.31 7.78 -24.58
C ASN A 14 -16.64 8.12 -25.91
N VAL A 15 -15.31 8.30 -25.94
CA VAL A 15 -14.57 8.57 -27.19
C VAL A 15 -14.68 7.41 -28.18
N VAL A 16 -14.63 6.16 -27.71
CA VAL A 16 -14.80 4.98 -28.57
C VAL A 16 -16.23 4.90 -29.11
N LEU A 17 -17.24 5.22 -28.30
CA LEU A 17 -18.63 5.26 -28.73
C LEU A 17 -18.90 6.37 -29.75
N ASP A 18 -18.33 7.56 -29.56
CA ASP A 18 -18.45 8.69 -30.50
C ASP A 18 -17.80 8.35 -31.85
N ALA A 19 -16.64 7.67 -31.83
CA ALA A 19 -15.98 7.22 -33.05
C ALA A 19 -16.77 6.12 -33.78
N LEU A 20 -17.45 5.23 -33.05
CA LEU A 20 -18.37 4.26 -33.64
C LEU A 20 -19.57 4.95 -34.31
N VAL A 21 -20.14 5.98 -33.66
CA VAL A 21 -21.23 6.78 -34.24
C VAL A 21 -20.77 7.47 -35.52
N GLN A 22 -19.60 8.12 -35.53
CA GLN A 22 -19.05 8.74 -36.74
C GLN A 22 -18.79 7.73 -37.86
N ALA A 23 -18.23 6.56 -37.53
CA ALA A 23 -18.00 5.51 -38.52
C ALA A 23 -19.30 4.99 -39.12
N ALA A 24 -20.35 4.86 -38.31
CA ALA A 24 -21.69 4.50 -38.77
C ALA A 24 -22.29 5.59 -39.68
N GLU A 25 -22.23 6.86 -39.27
CA GLU A 25 -22.73 7.99 -40.08
C GLU A 25 -22.05 8.09 -41.45
N GLN A 26 -20.73 7.85 -41.50
CA GLN A 26 -19.96 7.85 -42.75
C GLN A 26 -20.31 6.65 -43.65
N ALA A 27 -20.46 5.47 -43.06
CA ALA A 27 -20.85 4.26 -43.81
C ALA A 27 -22.28 4.33 -44.35
N LEU A 28 -23.16 5.06 -43.68
CA LEU A 28 -24.58 5.11 -44.00
C LEU A 28 -24.88 5.92 -45.26
N HIS A 29 -24.19 7.03 -45.56
CA HIS A 29 -24.51 7.92 -46.70
C HIS A 29 -26.02 8.18 -46.91
N GLY A 30 -26.83 8.17 -45.85
CA GLY A 30 -28.30 8.32 -45.90
C GLY A 30 -29.13 7.04 -46.13
N HIS A 31 -28.54 5.85 -46.02
CA HIS A 31 -29.22 4.56 -46.09
C HIS A 31 -29.52 3.98 -44.70
N ALA A 32 -30.32 2.90 -44.64
CA ALA A 32 -30.67 2.25 -43.39
C ALA A 32 -29.51 1.38 -42.88
N LEU A 33 -29.21 1.46 -41.58
CA LEU A 33 -28.18 0.63 -40.94
C LEU A 33 -28.71 -0.79 -40.74
N ASP A 34 -28.01 -1.78 -41.30
CA ASP A 34 -28.25 -3.19 -40.96
C ASP A 34 -27.25 -3.68 -39.90
N MET A 35 -27.63 -4.76 -39.22
CA MET A 35 -26.84 -5.36 -38.15
C MET A 35 -25.46 -5.84 -38.65
N HIS A 36 -25.41 -6.31 -39.90
CA HIS A 36 -24.19 -6.81 -40.51
C HIS A 36 -23.14 -5.70 -40.71
N THR A 37 -23.59 -4.51 -41.11
CA THR A 37 -22.76 -3.31 -41.27
C THR A 37 -22.23 -2.84 -39.92
N LEU A 38 -23.07 -2.85 -38.88
CA LEU A 38 -22.64 -2.52 -37.52
C LEU A 38 -21.57 -3.51 -37.02
N GLU A 39 -21.76 -4.81 -37.21
CA GLU A 39 -20.78 -5.84 -36.83
C GLU A 39 -19.46 -5.68 -37.58
N ALA A 40 -19.51 -5.36 -38.88
CA ALA A 40 -18.33 -5.11 -39.69
C ALA A 40 -17.56 -3.85 -39.24
N LEU A 41 -18.26 -2.78 -38.88
CA LEU A 41 -17.66 -1.55 -38.35
C LEU A 41 -16.99 -1.80 -36.99
N VAL A 42 -17.66 -2.53 -36.09
CA VAL A 42 -17.09 -2.92 -34.80
C VAL A 42 -15.88 -3.84 -34.98
N ALA A 43 -15.92 -4.78 -35.91
CA ALA A 43 -14.78 -5.64 -36.23
C ALA A 43 -13.60 -4.83 -36.79
N GLY A 44 -13.85 -3.86 -37.67
CA GLY A 44 -12.82 -2.97 -38.19
C GLY A 44 -12.19 -2.08 -37.11
N LEU A 45 -13.01 -1.55 -36.19
CA LEU A 45 -12.53 -0.75 -35.05
C LEU A 45 -11.62 -1.55 -34.11
N LYS A 46 -11.90 -2.85 -33.90
CA LYS A 46 -11.10 -3.74 -33.05
C LYS A 46 -9.70 -4.04 -33.58
N VAL A 47 -9.46 -3.87 -34.88
CA VAL A 47 -8.19 -4.22 -35.54
C VAL A 47 -7.51 -2.97 -36.12
N SER A 48 -8.03 -1.79 -35.83
CA SER A 48 -7.51 -0.52 -36.34
C SER A 48 -6.27 -0.09 -35.56
N SER A 49 -5.16 0.09 -36.26
CA SER A 49 -3.90 0.60 -35.67
C SER A 49 -4.03 2.01 -35.09
N ALA A 50 -4.96 2.83 -35.60
CA ALA A 50 -5.28 4.13 -35.03
C ALA A 50 -5.94 4.03 -33.64
N PHE A 51 -6.66 2.93 -33.38
CA PHE A 51 -7.22 2.61 -32.07
C PHE A 51 -6.19 1.99 -31.15
N ASP A 52 -5.24 1.20 -31.66
CA ASP A 52 -4.12 0.70 -30.86
C ASP A 52 -3.32 1.86 -30.24
N ASP A 53 -2.97 2.88 -31.03
CA ASP A 53 -2.29 4.08 -30.54
C ASP A 53 -3.13 4.88 -29.53
N PHE A 54 -4.45 4.89 -29.70
CA PHE A 54 -5.38 5.51 -28.76
C PHE A 54 -5.41 4.72 -27.42
N TYR A 55 -5.56 3.40 -27.47
CA TYR A 55 -5.56 2.55 -26.28
C TYR A 55 -4.23 2.59 -25.54
N HIS A 56 -3.09 2.58 -26.25
CA HIS A 56 -1.77 2.72 -25.64
C HIS A 56 -1.59 4.07 -24.92
N ARG A 57 -2.13 5.16 -25.49
CA ARG A 57 -2.12 6.48 -24.84
C ARG A 57 -3.04 6.55 -23.62
N SER A 58 -4.30 6.13 -23.75
CA SER A 58 -5.23 6.06 -22.62
C SER A 58 -4.73 5.14 -21.51
N TYR A 59 -4.03 4.06 -21.86
CA TYR A 59 -3.37 3.19 -20.91
C TYR A 59 -2.25 3.91 -20.16
N ARG A 60 -1.35 4.62 -20.85
CA ARG A 60 -0.28 5.41 -20.22
C ARG A 60 -0.84 6.49 -19.29
N GLU A 61 -1.85 7.23 -19.74
CA GLU A 61 -2.51 8.27 -18.94
C GLU A 61 -3.19 7.69 -17.69
N MET A 62 -3.83 6.51 -17.81
CA MET A 62 -4.38 5.80 -16.66
C MET A 62 -3.29 5.36 -15.68
N MET A 63 -2.16 4.87 -16.18
CA MET A 63 -1.01 4.53 -15.33
C MET A 63 -0.47 5.75 -14.59
N GLU A 64 -0.38 6.91 -15.25
CA GLU A 64 0.02 8.17 -14.61
C GLU A 64 -0.99 8.63 -13.54
N VAL A 65 -2.30 8.45 -13.76
CA VAL A 65 -3.34 8.74 -12.77
C VAL A 65 -3.22 7.80 -11.56
N VAL A 66 -3.04 6.50 -11.79
CA VAL A 66 -2.88 5.50 -10.72
C VAL A 66 -1.58 5.73 -9.94
N GLU A 67 -0.48 6.04 -10.63
CA GLU A 67 0.77 6.41 -9.97
C GLU A 67 0.65 7.72 -9.19
N GLY A 68 -0.07 8.70 -9.74
CA GLY A 68 -0.38 9.97 -9.08
C GLY A 68 -1.22 9.76 -7.82
N GLU A 69 -2.25 8.93 -7.86
CA GLU A 69 -3.07 8.55 -6.71
C GLU A 69 -2.26 7.76 -5.67
N LYS A 70 -1.40 6.82 -6.11
CA LYS A 70 -0.46 6.12 -5.21
C LYS A 70 0.54 7.08 -4.57
N ARG A 71 1.05 8.08 -5.29
CA ARG A 71 1.96 9.11 -4.76
C ARG A 71 1.23 10.03 -3.78
N GLU A 72 -0.02 10.41 -4.06
CA GLU A 72 -0.84 11.24 -3.19
C GLU A 72 -1.24 10.49 -1.90
N MET A 73 -1.68 9.23 -2.02
CA MET A 73 -1.90 8.34 -0.88
C MET A 73 -0.63 8.16 -0.05
N ARG A 74 0.55 8.01 -0.66
CA ARG A 74 1.83 7.97 0.08
C ARG A 74 2.13 9.26 0.85
N ARG A 75 1.58 10.40 0.41
CA ARG A 75 1.75 11.68 1.13
C ARG A 75 0.75 11.83 2.28
N THR A 76 -0.45 11.26 2.16
CA THR A 76 -1.56 11.37 3.13
C THR A 76 -1.75 10.15 4.05
N ASN A 77 -1.07 9.03 3.81
CA ASN A 77 -1.19 7.80 4.61
C ASN A 77 -0.57 7.98 6.01
N ALA A 78 -1.37 8.50 6.95
CA ALA A 78 -0.98 8.71 8.33
C ALA A 78 -0.59 7.40 9.03
N PHE A 79 -1.35 6.32 8.80
CA PHE A 79 -1.04 5.01 9.37
C PHE A 79 0.27 4.42 8.85
N GLY A 80 0.49 4.50 7.54
CA GLY A 80 1.77 4.08 6.97
C GLY A 80 2.94 4.91 7.49
N ARG A 81 2.75 6.22 7.69
CA ARG A 81 3.77 7.07 8.32
C ARG A 81 4.05 6.65 9.77
N LEU A 82 3.02 6.31 10.53
CA LEU A 82 3.13 5.84 11.91
C LEU A 82 3.94 4.53 11.96
N MET A 83 3.57 3.55 11.13
CA MET A 83 4.25 2.24 11.12
C MET A 83 5.68 2.29 10.58
N MET A 84 5.98 3.23 9.67
CA MET A 84 7.32 3.39 9.11
C MET A 84 8.24 4.30 9.96
N HIS A 85 7.68 5.06 10.91
CA HIS A 85 8.44 6.02 11.71
C HIS A 85 9.60 5.36 12.49
N PRO A 86 9.41 4.22 13.20
CA PRO A 86 10.52 3.55 13.90
C PRO A 86 11.64 3.06 12.98
N LEU A 87 11.33 2.83 11.70
CA LEU A 87 12.28 2.33 10.70
C LEU A 87 13.01 3.45 9.96
N SER A 88 12.58 4.70 10.11
CA SER A 88 13.14 5.86 9.39
C SER A 88 14.67 5.99 9.54
N PRO A 89 15.28 5.80 10.72
CA PRO A 89 16.72 5.83 10.88
C PRO A 89 17.45 4.78 10.02
N LEU A 90 16.90 3.57 9.93
CA LEU A 90 17.49 2.44 9.20
C LEU A 90 17.52 2.65 7.68
N TYR A 91 16.58 3.43 7.15
CA TYR A 91 16.63 3.86 5.74
C TYR A 91 17.59 5.01 5.50
N THR A 92 17.91 5.78 6.54
CA THR A 92 18.78 6.95 6.45
C THR A 92 20.24 6.53 6.53
N ASP A 93 20.56 5.54 7.36
CA ASP A 93 21.91 4.98 7.50
C ASP A 93 22.24 3.86 6.48
N GLY A 94 21.22 3.37 5.75
CA GLY A 94 21.38 2.34 4.73
C GLY A 94 21.34 0.91 5.25
N SER A 95 20.98 0.69 6.52
CA SER A 95 20.79 -0.65 7.10
C SER A 95 19.61 -1.40 6.47
N LEU A 96 18.60 -0.66 5.97
CA LEU A 96 17.49 -1.21 5.19
C LEU A 96 17.33 -0.44 3.87
N ASP A 97 17.00 -1.17 2.80
CA ASP A 97 16.70 -0.57 1.49
C ASP A 97 15.23 -0.15 1.40
N ARG A 98 14.97 1.04 0.84
CA ARG A 98 13.61 1.55 0.57
C ARG A 98 12.83 0.69 -0.42
N VAL A 99 13.49 -0.17 -1.20
CA VAL A 99 12.82 -1.19 -2.04
C VAL A 99 11.90 -2.11 -1.24
N LEU A 100 12.14 -2.25 0.07
CA LEU A 100 11.37 -3.11 0.98
C LEU A 100 10.02 -2.51 1.39
N VAL A 101 9.83 -1.19 1.24
CA VAL A 101 8.64 -0.47 1.73
C VAL A 101 7.32 -1.08 1.22
N PRO A 102 7.15 -1.42 -0.07
CA PRO A 102 5.94 -2.08 -0.55
C PRO A 102 5.71 -3.46 0.11
N ASN A 103 6.77 -4.21 0.39
CA ASN A 103 6.67 -5.53 1.00
C ASN A 103 6.29 -5.42 2.48
N ILE A 104 6.74 -4.36 3.16
CA ILE A 104 6.32 -4.05 4.53
C ILE A 104 4.83 -3.72 4.59
N PHE A 105 4.31 -2.91 3.66
CA PHE A 105 2.86 -2.68 3.58
C PHE A 105 2.08 -3.96 3.27
N SER A 106 2.60 -4.80 2.37
CA SER A 106 2.00 -6.12 2.09
C SER A 106 1.98 -7.01 3.34
N PHE A 107 3.05 -6.98 4.14
CA PHE A 107 3.11 -7.68 5.42
C PHE A 107 2.07 -7.17 6.42
N LEU A 108 1.95 -5.85 6.58
CA LEU A 108 0.96 -5.24 7.47
C LEU A 108 -0.45 -5.66 7.05
N HIS A 109 -0.77 -5.59 5.76
CA HIS A 109 -2.04 -6.07 5.21
C HIS A 109 -2.30 -7.55 5.52
N LEU A 110 -1.30 -8.43 5.35
CA LEU A 110 -1.43 -9.87 5.62
C LEU A 110 -1.59 -10.20 7.11
N VAL A 111 -1.11 -9.34 8.01
CA VAL A 111 -1.24 -9.53 9.47
C VAL A 111 -2.53 -8.93 10.01
N LEU A 112 -2.93 -7.78 9.48
CA LEU A 112 -4.05 -6.99 9.98
C LEU A 112 -5.37 -7.34 9.30
N GLY A 113 -5.34 -7.68 8.01
CA GLY A 113 -6.55 -7.84 7.20
C GLY A 113 -7.38 -6.56 7.21
N ASP A 114 -8.68 -6.70 7.50
CA ASP A 114 -9.64 -5.60 7.50
C ASP A 114 -9.36 -4.55 8.59
N GLU A 115 -8.65 -4.92 9.67
CA GLU A 115 -8.25 -3.99 10.74
C GLU A 115 -7.27 -2.90 10.25
N GLU A 116 -6.59 -3.12 9.12
CA GLU A 116 -5.72 -2.10 8.52
C GLU A 116 -6.49 -0.85 8.13
N GLU A 117 -7.68 -1.01 7.52
CA GLU A 117 -8.51 0.12 7.08
C GLU A 117 -9.03 0.91 8.28
N VAL A 118 -9.44 0.22 9.34
CA VAL A 118 -9.89 0.83 10.60
C VAL A 118 -8.75 1.62 11.24
N ALA A 119 -7.54 1.05 11.31
CA ALA A 119 -6.37 1.75 11.84
C ALA A 119 -5.98 2.96 10.97
N ALA A 120 -6.10 2.85 9.65
CA ALA A 120 -5.83 3.93 8.70
C ALA A 120 -6.81 5.09 8.84
N GLU A 121 -8.11 4.80 8.94
CA GLU A 121 -9.16 5.80 9.17
C GLU A 121 -8.95 6.51 10.51
N HIS A 122 -8.68 5.76 11.57
CA HIS A 122 -8.44 6.33 12.89
C HIS A 122 -7.21 7.26 12.91
N CYS A 123 -6.10 6.86 12.29
CA CYS A 123 -4.93 7.74 12.15
C CYS A 123 -5.24 9.01 11.34
N ALA A 124 -6.09 8.91 10.31
CA ALA A 124 -6.50 10.06 9.51
C ALA A 124 -7.37 11.04 10.31
N ASP A 125 -8.24 10.54 11.18
CA ASP A 125 -9.04 11.35 12.10
C ASP A 125 -8.17 12.08 13.12
N ILE A 126 -7.17 11.41 13.71
CA ILE A 126 -6.21 12.02 14.64
C ILE A 126 -5.45 13.16 13.94
N VAL A 127 -4.91 12.92 12.73
CA VAL A 127 -4.22 13.97 11.96
C VAL A 127 -5.15 15.15 11.63
N ARG A 128 -6.43 14.90 11.36
CA ARG A 128 -7.42 15.95 11.11
C ARG A 128 -7.62 16.80 12.35
N ALA A 129 -7.86 16.16 13.50
CA ALA A 129 -8.02 16.85 14.79
C ALA A 129 -6.78 17.67 15.16
N LEU A 130 -5.57 17.10 15.01
CA LEU A 130 -4.32 17.80 15.28
C LEU A 130 -4.11 19.01 14.35
N LYS A 131 -4.50 18.91 13.08
CA LYS A 131 -4.44 20.05 12.15
C LYS A 131 -5.46 21.13 12.48
N GLU A 132 -6.65 20.75 12.96
CA GLU A 132 -7.66 21.70 13.42
C GLU A 132 -7.22 22.44 14.69
N ASP A 133 -6.55 21.74 15.62
CA ASP A 133 -6.07 22.31 16.89
C ASP A 133 -4.78 23.14 16.73
N LEU A 134 -3.79 22.62 16.01
CA LEU A 134 -2.46 23.23 15.88
C LEU A 134 -2.34 24.19 14.70
N GLY A 135 -3.23 24.10 13.70
CA GLY A 135 -3.19 24.90 12.48
C GLY A 135 -1.83 24.80 11.76
N ASP A 136 -1.21 25.95 11.50
CA ASP A 136 0.09 26.04 10.83
C ASP A 136 1.26 25.47 11.66
N ASN A 137 1.07 25.23 12.96
CA ASN A 137 2.09 24.62 13.83
C ASN A 137 2.06 23.10 13.79
N PHE A 138 1.19 22.48 13.00
CA PHE A 138 1.14 21.03 12.86
C PHE A 138 2.48 20.47 12.36
N THR A 139 3.01 19.49 13.10
CA THR A 139 4.18 18.69 12.69
C THR A 139 3.83 17.22 12.78
N TRP A 140 4.55 16.38 12.02
CA TRP A 140 4.37 14.93 12.14
C TRP A 140 4.85 14.39 13.50
N ASP A 141 5.81 15.06 14.13
CA ASP A 141 6.25 14.72 15.49
C ASP A 141 5.10 14.87 16.50
N ALA A 142 4.28 15.92 16.36
CA ALA A 142 3.06 16.06 17.18
C ALA A 142 2.08 14.90 16.99
N PHE A 143 1.99 14.34 15.78
CA PHE A 143 1.20 13.13 15.52
C PHE A 143 1.85 11.86 16.09
N TYR A 144 3.17 11.71 16.01
CA TYR A 144 3.87 10.55 16.58
C TYR A 144 3.86 10.55 18.11
N ASP A 145 3.81 11.72 18.73
CA ASP A 145 3.71 11.89 20.18
C ASP A 145 2.27 11.81 20.72
N ASP A 146 1.27 11.83 19.83
CA ASP A 146 -0.13 11.73 20.21
C ASP A 146 -0.45 10.38 20.90
N PRO A 147 -1.09 10.40 22.09
CA PRO A 147 -1.40 9.17 22.82
C PRO A 147 -2.30 8.19 22.06
N GLU A 148 -3.25 8.67 21.26
CA GLU A 148 -4.15 7.80 20.49
C GLU A 148 -3.41 7.18 19.31
N ALA A 149 -2.54 7.93 18.64
CA ALA A 149 -1.68 7.40 17.58
C ALA A 149 -0.75 6.31 18.12
N LYS A 150 -0.14 6.52 19.28
CA LYS A 150 0.68 5.49 19.96
C LYS A 150 -0.12 4.22 20.25
N VAL A 151 -1.35 4.35 20.75
CA VAL A 151 -2.25 3.20 20.99
C VAL A 151 -2.53 2.42 19.71
N VAL A 152 -2.78 3.09 18.59
CA VAL A 152 -2.96 2.42 17.28
C VAL A 152 -1.73 1.60 16.91
N MET A 153 -0.53 2.17 17.02
CA MET A 153 0.71 1.47 16.75
C MET A 153 0.92 0.27 17.70
N TRP A 154 0.64 0.43 18.99
CA TRP A 154 0.76 -0.65 19.96
C TRP A 154 -0.17 -1.82 19.66
N ARG A 155 -1.42 -1.56 19.26
CA ARG A 155 -2.37 -2.62 18.85
C ARG A 155 -1.81 -3.43 17.69
N VAL A 156 -1.26 -2.76 16.68
CA VAL A 156 -0.63 -3.41 15.53
C VAL A 156 0.59 -4.23 15.95
N LEU A 157 1.46 -3.70 16.81
CA LEU A 157 2.64 -4.43 17.29
C LEU A 157 2.28 -5.68 18.11
N VAL A 158 1.23 -5.60 18.95
CA VAL A 158 0.70 -6.76 19.68
C VAL A 158 0.18 -7.82 18.71
N GLN A 159 -0.55 -7.42 17.66
CA GLN A 159 -1.06 -8.34 16.64
C GLN A 159 0.06 -8.98 15.81
N ILE A 160 1.08 -8.18 15.46
CA ILE A 160 2.30 -8.67 14.82
C ILE A 160 2.95 -9.74 15.69
N ALA A 161 3.25 -9.45 16.96
CA ALA A 161 3.87 -10.40 17.88
C ALA A 161 3.04 -11.68 18.03
N ALA A 162 1.71 -11.56 18.15
CA ALA A 162 0.79 -12.69 18.21
C ALA A 162 0.82 -13.56 16.94
N SER A 163 1.16 -12.99 15.78
CA SER A 163 1.30 -13.73 14.52
C SER A 163 2.57 -14.59 14.46
N PHE A 164 3.53 -14.40 15.37
CA PHE A 164 4.81 -15.13 15.43
C PHE A 164 4.85 -16.26 16.47
N LYS A 165 3.68 -16.80 16.88
CA LYS A 165 3.61 -17.98 17.79
C LYS A 165 4.47 -19.17 17.33
N ARG A 166 4.57 -19.38 16.01
CA ARG A 166 5.49 -20.34 15.38
C ARG A 166 6.69 -19.57 14.81
N TYR A 167 7.58 -19.13 15.70
CA TYR A 167 8.59 -18.13 15.40
C TYR A 167 9.44 -18.47 14.17
N ASP A 168 10.10 -19.62 14.13
CA ASP A 168 11.00 -19.99 13.02
C ASP A 168 10.29 -20.01 11.67
N LEU A 169 9.11 -20.64 11.61
CA LEU A 169 8.32 -20.70 10.38
C LEU A 169 7.87 -19.31 9.91
N ARG A 170 7.49 -18.44 10.85
CA ARG A 170 7.01 -17.09 10.54
C ARG A 170 8.15 -16.15 10.19
N LYS A 171 9.34 -16.32 10.79
CA LYS A 171 10.59 -15.67 10.39
C LYS A 171 10.92 -16.01 8.94
N ASP A 172 10.96 -17.30 8.59
CA ASP A 172 11.26 -17.74 7.22
C ASP A 172 10.25 -17.22 6.20
N TRP A 173 8.96 -17.22 6.57
CA TRP A 173 7.90 -16.65 5.74
C TRP A 173 8.09 -15.14 5.54
N PHE A 174 8.38 -14.40 6.61
CA PHE A 174 8.58 -12.96 6.54
C PHE A 174 9.78 -12.59 5.66
N ILE A 175 10.91 -13.29 5.84
CA ILE A 175 12.10 -13.10 5.01
C ILE A 175 11.77 -13.31 3.53
N LYS A 176 11.07 -14.39 3.19
CA LYS A 176 10.64 -14.66 1.81
C LYS A 176 9.69 -13.59 1.27
N LEU A 177 8.78 -13.09 2.11
CA LEU A 177 7.88 -12.00 1.75
C LEU A 177 8.65 -10.70 1.46
N MET A 178 9.68 -10.39 2.25
CA MET A 178 10.52 -9.21 2.02
C MET A 178 11.37 -9.32 0.75
N GLN A 179 11.76 -10.53 0.37
CA GLN A 179 12.46 -10.80 -0.89
C GLN A 179 11.53 -10.84 -2.11
N TYR A 180 10.21 -10.87 -1.90
CA TYR A 180 9.24 -11.01 -2.98
C TYR A 180 9.21 -9.77 -3.87
N ARG A 181 9.21 -10.01 -5.18
CA ARG A 181 8.88 -8.99 -6.18
C ARG A 181 7.52 -9.31 -6.76
N PRO A 182 6.54 -8.40 -6.65
CA PRO A 182 5.28 -8.54 -7.36
C PRO A 182 5.57 -8.58 -8.86
N THR A 183 5.52 -9.78 -9.45
CA THR A 183 5.60 -9.97 -10.89
C THR A 183 4.27 -9.65 -11.56
N THR A 184 3.19 -9.49 -10.79
CA THR A 184 1.87 -9.11 -11.26
C THR A 184 1.41 -7.82 -10.61
N VAL A 185 1.09 -6.83 -11.45
CA VAL A 185 0.46 -5.59 -11.00
C VAL A 185 -1.02 -5.70 -11.32
N SER A 186 -1.88 -5.60 -10.29
CA SER A 186 -3.33 -5.47 -10.48
C SER A 186 -3.63 -4.07 -11.00
N LEU A 187 -4.19 -4.02 -12.21
CA LEU A 187 -4.60 -2.81 -12.92
C LEU A 187 -6.10 -2.50 -12.69
N ALA A 188 -6.90 -3.52 -12.36
CA ALA A 188 -8.30 -3.45 -11.97
C ALA A 188 -8.73 -4.77 -11.30
N SER A 189 -9.96 -4.85 -10.75
CA SER A 189 -10.50 -6.07 -10.12
C SER A 189 -10.34 -7.34 -10.97
N ASN A 190 -10.26 -7.20 -12.29
CA ASN A 190 -10.14 -8.32 -13.24
C ASN A 190 -8.97 -8.18 -14.24
N ALA A 191 -8.03 -7.26 -14.05
CA ALA A 191 -6.93 -7.02 -14.98
C ALA A 191 -5.59 -7.09 -14.27
N PHE A 192 -4.75 -8.05 -14.65
CA PHE A 192 -3.41 -8.24 -14.11
C PHE A 192 -2.40 -8.16 -15.26
N MET A 193 -1.36 -7.36 -15.10
CA MET A 193 -0.20 -7.41 -15.99
C MET A 193 0.95 -8.11 -15.30
N THR A 194 1.48 -9.12 -15.97
CA THR A 194 2.73 -9.75 -15.56
C THR A 194 3.87 -8.89 -16.06
N ARG A 195 4.62 -8.26 -15.16
CA ARG A 195 5.89 -7.62 -15.48
C ARG A 195 6.87 -8.73 -15.82
N GLU A 196 7.39 -8.72 -17.05
CA GLU A 196 8.49 -9.61 -17.42
C GLU A 196 9.64 -9.37 -16.44
N HIS A 197 10.14 -10.46 -15.86
CA HIS A 197 11.25 -10.41 -14.93
C HIS A 197 12.49 -9.99 -15.72
N ASP A 198 13.01 -8.80 -15.43
CA ASP A 198 14.28 -8.37 -15.99
C ASP A 198 15.39 -9.15 -15.27
N PRO A 199 16.09 -10.07 -15.97
CA PRO A 199 17.11 -10.91 -15.37
C PRO A 199 18.38 -10.13 -14.98
N SER A 200 18.46 -8.83 -15.33
CA SER A 200 19.54 -7.93 -14.93
C SER A 200 19.28 -7.19 -13.61
N GLU A 201 18.07 -7.23 -13.06
CA GLU A 201 17.78 -6.61 -11.78
C GLU A 201 18.42 -7.42 -10.63
N GLU A 202 19.29 -6.80 -9.84
CA GLU A 202 19.87 -7.40 -8.63
C GLU A 202 18.78 -7.92 -7.68
N PRO A 203 18.97 -9.05 -6.98
CA PRO A 203 17.97 -9.59 -6.06
C PRO A 203 17.75 -8.66 -4.85
N ILE A 204 16.53 -8.64 -4.29
CA ILE A 204 16.28 -7.94 -3.02
C ILE A 204 17.01 -8.71 -1.91
N HIS A 205 18.00 -8.08 -1.29
CA HIS A 205 18.71 -8.63 -0.16
C HIS A 205 17.95 -8.34 1.13
N PHE A 206 17.37 -9.38 1.73
CA PHE A 206 16.76 -9.33 3.05
C PHE A 206 16.95 -10.69 3.72
N GLY A 207 17.81 -10.79 4.73
CA GLY A 207 18.15 -12.03 5.43
C GLY A 207 17.81 -11.96 6.92
N GLU A 208 18.48 -12.81 7.71
CA GLU A 208 18.25 -12.85 9.17
C GLU A 208 18.68 -11.56 9.85
N ARG A 209 19.78 -10.95 9.41
CA ARG A 209 20.27 -9.69 9.98
C ARG A 209 19.26 -8.56 9.80
N GLU A 210 18.76 -8.38 8.58
CA GLU A 210 17.75 -7.35 8.28
C GLU A 210 16.44 -7.63 9.01
N PHE A 211 16.07 -8.91 9.17
CA PHE A 211 14.94 -9.32 10.01
C PHE A 211 15.13 -8.87 11.47
N CYS A 212 16.29 -9.15 12.08
CA CYS A 212 16.55 -8.78 13.47
C CYS A 212 16.51 -7.26 13.62
N ILE A 213 17.24 -6.51 12.78
CA ILE A 213 17.29 -5.04 12.82
C ILE A 213 15.89 -4.43 12.67
N PHE A 214 15.09 -4.92 11.70
CA PHE A 214 13.73 -4.46 11.47
C PHE A 214 12.86 -4.63 12.72
N PHE A 215 12.82 -5.84 13.29
CA PHE A 215 11.94 -6.11 14.43
C PHE A 215 12.45 -5.50 15.73
N HIS A 216 13.76 -5.36 15.92
CA HIS A 216 14.30 -4.60 17.04
C HIS A 216 13.85 -3.15 16.97
N ALA A 217 13.99 -2.48 15.82
CA ALA A 217 13.55 -1.09 15.67
C ALA A 217 12.03 -0.91 15.88
N MET A 218 11.21 -1.83 15.36
CA MET A 218 9.75 -1.77 15.53
C MET A 218 9.30 -1.90 16.98
N PHE A 219 9.96 -2.76 17.76
CA PHE A 219 9.57 -3.11 19.13
C PHE A 219 10.35 -2.38 20.22
N ASP A 220 11.41 -1.65 19.90
CA ASP A 220 12.22 -0.88 20.86
C ASP A 220 11.35 0.05 21.73
N GLN A 221 10.44 0.77 21.08
CA GLN A 221 9.48 1.65 21.74
C GLN A 221 8.58 0.98 22.78
N LEU A 222 8.26 -0.32 22.65
CA LEU A 222 7.48 -1.07 23.63
C LEU A 222 8.34 -1.58 24.79
N GLN A 223 9.65 -1.63 24.61
CA GLN A 223 10.62 -1.99 25.65
C GLN A 223 11.02 -0.77 26.49
N THR A 224 10.97 0.43 25.91
CA THR A 224 11.39 1.69 26.56
C THR A 224 10.23 2.67 26.75
N LEU A 225 9.07 2.20 27.21
CA LEU A 225 7.93 3.08 27.48
C LEU A 225 8.20 4.02 28.65
N THR A 226 7.76 5.27 28.53
CA THR A 226 7.71 6.19 29.66
C THR A 226 6.66 5.70 30.69
N PRO A 227 6.75 6.08 31.98
CA PRO A 227 5.74 5.69 32.98
C PRO A 227 4.31 6.11 32.59
N ARG A 228 4.18 7.24 31.87
CA ARG A 228 2.89 7.70 31.32
C ARG A 228 2.38 6.75 30.24
N ASP A 229 3.24 6.40 29.29
CA ASP A 229 2.87 5.51 28.19
C ASP A 229 2.60 4.08 28.68
N GLU A 230 3.33 3.61 29.68
CA GLU A 230 3.09 2.31 30.32
C GLU A 230 1.71 2.26 31.01
N ALA A 231 1.30 3.36 31.66
CA ALA A 231 -0.04 3.48 32.24
C ALA A 231 -1.13 3.50 31.17
N ALA A 232 -0.91 4.21 30.05
CA ALA A 232 -1.82 4.22 28.91
C ALA A 232 -1.94 2.83 28.26
N PHE A 233 -0.81 2.14 28.07
CA PHE A 233 -0.77 0.77 27.56
C PHE A 233 -1.55 -0.17 28.47
N ARG A 234 -1.31 -0.14 29.79
CA ARG A 234 -2.05 -0.98 30.75
C ARG A 234 -3.55 -0.69 30.75
N LYS A 235 -3.94 0.58 30.61
CA LYS A 235 -5.34 0.98 30.51
C LYS A 235 -6.02 0.37 29.29
N GLU A 236 -5.30 0.33 28.16
CA GLU A 236 -5.80 -0.17 26.89
C GLU A 236 -5.86 -1.71 26.84
N PHE A 237 -4.79 -2.39 27.24
CA PHE A 237 -4.64 -3.84 27.04
C PHE A 237 -4.86 -4.68 28.31
N GLY A 238 -5.05 -4.03 29.47
CA GLY A 238 -5.24 -4.68 30.77
C GLY A 238 -4.00 -5.39 31.33
N ASN A 239 -2.87 -5.39 30.62
CA ASN A 239 -1.62 -6.04 30.99
C ASN A 239 -0.42 -5.16 30.61
N ASP A 240 0.76 -5.49 31.14
CA ASP A 240 2.02 -4.87 30.71
C ASP A 240 2.46 -5.40 29.33
N PRO A 241 3.32 -4.66 28.59
CA PRO A 241 3.79 -5.10 27.28
C PRO A 241 4.49 -6.47 27.32
N HIS A 242 5.31 -6.74 28.34
CA HIS A 242 6.09 -7.99 28.42
C HIS A 242 5.17 -9.21 28.53
N HIS A 243 3.99 -9.08 29.15
CA HIS A 243 3.01 -10.15 29.17
C HIS A 243 2.47 -10.49 27.77
N LEU A 244 2.21 -9.48 26.93
CA LEU A 244 1.57 -9.67 25.62
C LEU A 244 2.55 -10.02 24.50
N ILE A 245 3.76 -9.46 24.55
CA ILE A 245 4.76 -9.60 23.48
C ILE A 245 6.04 -10.30 23.93
N GLY A 246 6.18 -10.66 25.21
CA GLY A 246 7.42 -11.19 25.78
C GLY A 246 7.93 -12.46 25.10
N GLY A 247 7.02 -13.37 24.70
CA GLY A 247 7.42 -14.57 23.95
C GLY A 247 8.07 -14.24 22.60
N PHE A 248 7.61 -13.17 21.93
CA PHE A 248 8.24 -12.68 20.71
C PHE A 248 9.58 -12.00 21.02
N LEU A 249 9.65 -11.18 22.07
CA LEU A 249 10.87 -10.48 22.48
C LEU A 249 11.99 -11.44 22.89
N VAL A 250 11.69 -12.56 23.56
CA VAL A 250 12.69 -13.59 23.91
C VAL A 250 13.31 -14.19 22.66
N ASN A 251 12.50 -14.51 21.65
CA ASN A 251 13.03 -15.02 20.38
C ASN A 251 13.77 -13.94 19.58
N LEU A 252 13.34 -12.68 19.68
CA LEU A 252 14.05 -11.56 19.05
C LEU A 252 15.41 -11.30 19.72
N ALA A 253 15.52 -11.47 21.04
CA ALA A 253 16.78 -11.29 21.77
C ALA A 253 17.85 -12.34 21.44
N THR A 254 17.47 -13.51 20.91
CA THR A 254 18.42 -14.51 20.41
C THR A 254 18.89 -14.23 18.98
N CYS A 255 18.27 -13.25 18.32
CA CYS A 255 18.60 -12.77 16.99
C CYS A 255 19.83 -11.84 17.09
N ALA A 256 20.95 -12.20 16.44
CA ALA A 256 22.16 -11.38 16.45
C ALA A 256 22.06 -10.25 15.40
N ILE A 257 22.37 -9.01 15.80
CA ILE A 257 22.48 -7.83 14.93
C ILE A 257 23.91 -7.67 14.40
#